data_AF-A0AAV2MYU6-F1
#
_entry.id   AF-A0AAV2MYU6-F1
#
_cell.length_a   1.000
_cell.length_b   1.000
_cell.length_c   1.000
_cell.angle_alpha   90.00
_cell.angle_beta   90.00
_cell.angle_gamma   90.00
#
_symmetry.space_group_name_H-M   'P 1'
#
loop_
_entity.id
_entity.type
_entity.pdbx_description
1 polymer ?
#
loop_
_entity_poly.entity_id
_entity_poly.type
_entity_poly.pdbx_seq_one_letter_code
_entity_poly.pdbx_strand_id
1 'polypeptide(L)'
;MLYHDMETFCKQADDKTNITLQRYVDDYKCAYGTYTLWCYLTAIGVICGPLFLPQQFPTDAKYPFSVEQHPLKGIIYLHQSLVGLQVSAGMCIDCSIAILLFYSAARLELLAKKIRNVKTECELDACIKLHDEILR
;
A
#
# COMPACT_ATOMS: atom_id res chain seq x y z
N MET A 1 0.71 -1.30 16.02
CA MET A 1 -0.10 -0.34 16.77
C MET A 1 -1.22 0.19 15.89
N LEU A 2 -0.93 1.06 14.90
CA LEU A 2 -1.92 1.60 13.96
C LEU A 2 -2.89 0.58 13.30
N TYR A 3 -2.38 -0.56 12.83
CA TYR A 3 -3.23 -1.61 12.26
C TYR A 3 -4.18 -2.25 13.27
N HIS A 4 -3.74 -2.40 14.53
CA HIS A 4 -4.56 -2.97 15.59
C HIS A 4 -5.63 -1.98 16.06
N ASP A 5 -5.29 -0.69 16.09
CA ASP A 5 -6.24 0.38 16.40
C ASP A 5 -7.31 0.50 15.31
N MET A 6 -6.91 0.40 14.03
CA MET A 6 -7.83 0.33 12.90
C MET A 6 -8.76 -0.89 13.00
N GLU A 7 -8.21 -2.07 13.30
CA GLU A 7 -9.00 -3.31 13.44
C GLU A 7 -10.01 -3.20 14.59
N THR A 8 -9.58 -2.64 15.73
CA THR A 8 -10.44 -2.42 16.90
C THR A 8 -11.53 -1.40 16.60
N PHE A 9 -11.20 -0.31 15.90
CA PHE A 9 -12.16 0.67 15.43
C PHE A 9 -13.19 0.06 14.48
N CYS A 10 -12.76 -0.74 13.50
CA CYS A 10 -13.67 -1.45 12.59
C CYS A 10 -14.65 -2.36 13.35
N LYS A 11 -14.20 -3.04 14.40
CA LYS A 11 -15.05 -3.90 15.23
C LYS A 11 -16.04 -3.13 16.10
N GLN A 12 -15.71 -1.90 16.48
CA GLN A 12 -16.53 -1.06 17.36
C GLN A 12 -17.35 0.00 16.58
N ALA A 13 -17.17 0.10 15.26
CA ALA A 13 -17.79 1.12 14.43
C ALA A 13 -19.30 0.88 14.29
N ASP A 14 -20.06 1.98 14.37
CA ASP A 14 -21.49 2.02 14.08
C ASP A 14 -21.78 1.62 12.62
N ASP A 15 -22.95 1.03 12.35
CA ASP A 15 -23.35 0.51 11.03
C ASP A 15 -23.16 1.55 9.92
N LYS A 16 -23.47 2.82 10.20
CA LYS A 16 -23.32 3.91 9.21
C LYS A 16 -21.85 4.21 8.87
N THR A 17 -20.98 4.07 9.86
CA THR A 17 -19.53 4.26 9.69
C THR A 17 -18.94 3.07 8.94
N ASN A 18 -19.39 1.86 9.25
CA ASN A 18 -18.96 0.64 8.61
C ASN A 18 -19.32 0.62 7.11
N ILE A 19 -20.55 1.04 6.75
CA ILE A 19 -20.98 1.19 5.34
C ILE A 19 -20.08 2.20 4.60
N THR A 20 -19.72 3.32 5.24
CA THR A 20 -18.84 4.31 4.63
C THR A 20 -17.45 3.73 4.37
N LEU A 21 -16.89 3.03 5.35
CA LEU A 21 -15.58 2.39 5.24
C LEU A 21 -15.58 1.28 4.17
N GLN A 22 -16.59 0.43 4.16
CA GLN A 22 -16.76 -0.61 3.14
C GLN A 22 -16.82 -0.02 1.74
N ARG A 23 -17.52 1.11 1.54
CA ARG A 23 -17.54 1.80 0.25
C ARG A 23 -16.14 2.24 -0.20
N TYR A 24 -15.34 2.82 0.70
CA TYR A 24 -13.96 3.18 0.38
C TYR A 24 -13.10 1.96 0.04
N VAL A 25 -13.25 0.86 0.78
CA VAL A 25 -12.54 -0.40 0.48
C VAL A 25 -12.98 -0.97 -0.86
N ASP A 26 -14.28 -0.98 -1.14
CA ASP A 26 -14.84 -1.53 -2.38
C ASP A 26 -14.47 -0.72 -3.62
N ASP A 27 -14.38 0.60 -3.50
CA ASP A 27 -13.93 1.46 -4.60
C ASP A 27 -12.43 1.23 -4.91
N TYR A 28 -11.60 1.03 -3.87
CA TYR A 28 -10.16 0.90 -4.04
C TYR A 28 -9.64 -0.53 -4.19
N LYS A 29 -10.42 -1.57 -3.85
CA LYS A 29 -9.98 -2.98 -4.00
C LYS A 29 -9.62 -3.32 -5.44
N CYS A 30 -10.37 -2.78 -6.39
CA CYS A 30 -10.14 -3.03 -7.82
C CYS A 30 -8.86 -2.34 -8.27
N ALA A 31 -8.71 -1.05 -7.94
CA ALA A 31 -7.50 -0.28 -8.24
C ALA A 31 -6.25 -0.92 -7.61
N TYR A 32 -6.34 -1.37 -6.35
CA TYR A 32 -5.27 -2.07 -5.65
C TYR A 32 -4.89 -3.38 -6.33
N GLY A 33 -5.89 -4.21 -6.66
CA GLY A 33 -5.66 -5.48 -7.35
C GLY A 33 -5.02 -5.26 -8.72
N THR A 34 -5.50 -4.29 -9.49
CA THR A 34 -4.94 -3.92 -10.79
C THR A 34 -3.52 -3.39 -10.67
N TYR A 35 -3.24 -2.51 -9.71
CA TYR A 35 -1.90 -1.98 -9.47
C TYR A 35 -0.91 -3.09 -9.11
N THR A 36 -1.28 -3.95 -8.15
CA THR A 36 -0.46 -5.07 -7.70
C THR A 36 -0.16 -6.03 -8.86
N LEU A 37 -1.19 -6.40 -9.63
CA LEU A 37 -1.04 -7.22 -10.82
C LEU A 37 -0.08 -6.58 -11.83
N TRP A 38 -0.21 -5.27 -12.07
CA TRP A 38 0.64 -4.53 -12.98
C TRP A 38 2.11 -4.50 -12.54
N CYS A 39 2.37 -4.31 -11.25
CA CYS A 39 3.72 -4.38 -10.68
C CYS A 39 4.37 -5.74 -10.93
N TYR A 40 3.67 -6.85 -10.64
CA TYR A 40 4.19 -8.19 -10.86
C TYR A 40 4.36 -8.52 -12.35
N LEU A 41 3.42 -8.11 -13.20
CA LEU A 41 3.54 -8.30 -14.66
C LEU A 41 4.78 -7.59 -15.20
N THR A 42 5.05 -6.37 -14.72
CA THR A 42 6.24 -5.60 -15.09
C THR A 42 7.51 -6.33 -14.66
N ALA A 43 7.56 -6.86 -13.44
CA ALA A 43 8.71 -7.61 -12.94
C ALA A 43 8.96 -8.92 -13.72
N ILE A 44 7.91 -9.66 -14.03
CA ILE A 44 8.00 -10.85 -14.89
C ILE A 44 8.52 -10.46 -16.27
N GLY A 45 8.03 -9.34 -16.83
CA GLY A 45 8.52 -8.81 -18.10
C GLY A 45 10.03 -8.51 -18.07
N VAL A 46 10.52 -7.87 -17.01
CA VAL A 46 11.96 -7.59 -16.82
C VAL A 46 12.76 -8.88 -16.67
N ILE A 47 12.27 -9.84 -15.89
CA ILE A 47 12.92 -11.16 -15.72
C ILE A 47 12.98 -11.90 -17.04
N CYS A 48 11.93 -11.86 -17.86
CA CYS A 48 11.89 -12.51 -19.16
C CYS A 48 12.63 -11.72 -20.26
N GLY A 49 12.95 -10.44 -20.05
CA GLY A 49 13.62 -9.57 -21.02
C GLY A 49 14.86 -10.19 -21.70
N PRO A 50 15.81 -10.80 -20.95
CA PRO A 50 16.99 -11.47 -21.49
C PRO A 50 16.72 -12.65 -22.43
N LEU A 51 15.48 -13.17 -22.47
CA LEU A 51 15.09 -14.23 -23.40
C LEU A 51 14.78 -13.69 -24.80
N PHE A 52 14.41 -12.42 -24.91
CA PHE A 52 13.96 -11.79 -26.16
C PHE A 52 14.91 -10.68 -26.63
N LEU A 53 15.64 -10.05 -25.73
CA LEU A 53 16.61 -9.00 -26.02
C LEU A 53 18.05 -9.54 -25.94
N PRO A 54 19.03 -8.90 -26.61
CA PRO A 54 20.44 -9.27 -26.53
C PRO A 54 21.09 -8.94 -25.16
N GLN A 55 20.28 -8.82 -24.10
CA GLN A 55 20.74 -8.54 -22.74
C GLN A 55 21.15 -9.84 -22.03
N GLN A 56 22.24 -9.75 -21.27
CA GLN A 56 22.82 -10.91 -20.58
C GLN A 56 22.11 -11.22 -19.24
N PHE A 57 21.47 -10.22 -18.64
CA PHE A 57 20.81 -10.28 -17.33
C PHE A 57 19.54 -9.43 -17.30
N PRO A 58 18.58 -9.70 -16.39
CA PRO A 58 17.32 -8.95 -16.28
C PRO A 58 17.49 -7.44 -16.08
N THR A 59 18.57 -7.06 -15.39
CA THR A 59 18.90 -5.65 -15.14
C THR A 59 20.33 -5.35 -15.55
N ASP A 60 20.55 -4.14 -16.07
CA ASP A 60 21.88 -3.66 -16.46
C ASP A 60 22.68 -3.28 -15.21
N ALA A 61 23.50 -4.21 -14.74
CA ALA A 61 24.34 -4.05 -13.55
C ALA A 61 25.80 -4.30 -13.89
N LYS A 62 26.68 -3.37 -13.48
CA LYS A 62 28.13 -3.52 -13.62
C LYS A 62 28.70 -4.25 -12.41
N TYR A 63 29.26 -5.43 -12.65
CA TYR A 63 29.91 -6.22 -11.61
C TYR A 63 31.44 -6.03 -11.65
N PRO A 64 32.12 -5.86 -10.49
CA PRO A 64 33.58 -5.71 -10.41
C PRO A 64 34.34 -7.04 -10.61
N PHE A 65 33.66 -8.10 -11.04
CA PHE A 65 34.19 -9.45 -11.22
C PHE A 65 33.69 -10.05 -12.54
N SER A 66 34.40 -11.07 -13.07
CA SER A 66 34.01 -11.71 -14.33
C SER A 66 32.69 -12.47 -14.18
N VAL A 67 31.70 -12.07 -14.98
CA VAL A 67 30.33 -12.61 -14.97
C VAL A 67 30.10 -13.71 -16.00
N GLU A 68 31.09 -13.99 -16.86
CA GLU A 68 30.99 -15.00 -17.92
C GLU A 68 31.26 -16.43 -17.43
N GLN A 69 31.76 -16.59 -16.20
CA GLN A 69 32.07 -17.89 -15.62
C GLN A 69 30.79 -18.60 -15.14
N HIS A 70 30.52 -19.80 -15.66
CA HIS A 70 29.56 -20.72 -15.03
C HIS A 70 30.15 -21.23 -13.71
N PRO A 71 29.44 -21.21 -12.57
CA PRO A 71 27.99 -21.05 -12.35
C PRO A 71 27.51 -19.63 -11.95
N LEU A 72 28.42 -18.65 -11.87
CA LEU A 72 28.13 -17.30 -11.33
C LEU A 72 27.03 -16.58 -12.10
N LYS A 73 27.00 -16.72 -13.44
CA LYS A 73 25.93 -16.16 -14.29
C LYS A 73 24.53 -16.58 -13.83
N GLY A 74 24.34 -17.85 -13.48
CA GLY A 74 23.05 -18.36 -13.00
C GLY A 74 22.66 -17.79 -11.64
N ILE A 75 23.63 -17.68 -10.72
CA ILE A 75 23.41 -17.10 -9.39
C ILE A 75 23.00 -15.63 -9.49
N ILE A 76 23.68 -14.86 -10.35
CA ILE A 76 23.38 -13.44 -10.58
C ILE A 76 21.98 -13.28 -11.16
N TYR A 77 21.62 -14.10 -12.15
CA TYR A 77 20.30 -14.07 -12.74
C TYR A 77 19.20 -14.35 -11.72
N LEU A 78 19.37 -15.40 -10.90
CA LEU A 78 18.45 -15.73 -9.83
C LEU A 78 18.34 -14.60 -8.79
N HIS A 79 19.47 -14.02 -8.41
CA HIS A 79 19.50 -12.91 -7.46
C HIS A 79 18.77 -11.67 -7.99
N GLN A 80 19.07 -11.24 -9.22
CA GLN A 80 18.38 -10.10 -9.84
C GLN A 80 16.88 -10.36 -9.99
N SER A 81 16.49 -11.59 -10.32
CA SER A 81 15.07 -11.99 -10.40
C SER A 81 14.39 -11.92 -9.03
N LEU A 82 15.05 -12.43 -7.98
CA LEU A 82 14.54 -12.35 -6.61
C LEU A 82 14.38 -10.91 -6.14
N VAL A 83 15.37 -10.06 -6.42
CA VAL A 83 15.30 -8.62 -6.09
C VAL A 83 14.16 -7.94 -6.84
N GLY A 84 13.96 -8.24 -8.12
CA GLY A 84 12.82 -7.72 -8.89
C GLY A 84 11.46 -8.10 -8.29
N LEU A 85 11.32 -9.35 -7.84
CA LEU A 85 10.11 -9.81 -7.13
C LEU A 85 9.95 -9.13 -5.76
N GLN A 86 11.04 -8.95 -5.01
CA GLN A 86 11.03 -8.26 -3.72
C GLN A 86 10.62 -6.79 -3.87
N VAL A 87 11.14 -6.07 -4.87
CA VAL A 87 10.76 -4.68 -5.16
C VAL A 87 9.27 -4.60 -5.51
N SER A 88 8.76 -5.55 -6.29
CA SER A 88 7.35 -5.62 -6.64
C SER A 88 6.47 -5.86 -5.42
N ALA A 89 6.89 -6.75 -4.51
CA ALA A 89 6.23 -6.95 -3.23
C ALA A 89 6.32 -5.70 -2.32
N GLY A 90 7.42 -4.96 -2.41
CA GLY A 90 7.61 -3.68 -1.72
C GLY A 90 6.57 -2.63 -2.12
N MET A 91 6.11 -2.63 -3.37
CA MET A 91 5.04 -1.73 -3.82
C MET A 91 3.68 -2.00 -3.13
N CYS A 92 3.50 -3.17 -2.48
CA CYS A 92 2.34 -3.42 -1.62
C CYS A 92 2.36 -2.56 -0.33
N ILE A 93 3.53 -2.02 0.04
CA ILE A 93 3.65 -1.09 1.18
C ILE A 93 2.96 0.24 0.86
N ASP A 94 3.04 0.72 -0.38
CA ASP A 94 2.33 1.95 -0.81
C ASP A 94 0.82 1.79 -0.63
N CYS A 95 0.33 0.59 -0.89
CA CYS A 95 -1.08 0.25 -0.75
C CYS A 95 -1.50 0.15 0.72
N SER A 96 -0.60 -0.34 1.57
CA SER A 96 -0.76 -0.35 3.02
C SER A 96 -0.89 1.08 3.56
N ILE A 97 -0.07 2.01 3.08
CA ILE A 97 -0.16 3.43 3.41
C ILE A 97 -1.47 4.04 2.91
N ALA A 98 -1.89 3.72 1.68
CA ALA A 98 -3.15 4.20 1.13
C ALA A 98 -4.37 3.79 1.99
N ILE A 99 -4.41 2.54 2.47
CA ILE A 99 -5.46 2.06 3.38
C ILE A 99 -5.48 2.86 4.69
N LEU A 100 -4.31 3.16 5.28
CA LEU A 100 -4.21 3.97 6.49
C LEU A 100 -4.69 5.41 6.25
N LEU A 101 -4.38 6.00 5.08
CA LEU A 101 -4.88 7.32 4.70
C LEU A 101 -6.40 7.33 4.54
N PHE A 102 -6.99 6.28 3.94
CA PHE A 102 -8.46 6.16 3.85
C PHE A 102 -9.11 6.01 5.22
N TYR A 103 -8.50 5.25 6.12
CA TYR A 103 -8.96 5.15 7.49
C TYR A 103 -8.99 6.52 8.18
N SER A 104 -7.91 7.29 8.07
CA SER A 104 -7.85 8.65 8.62
C SER A 104 -8.88 9.58 7.95
N ALA A 105 -9.04 9.51 6.63
CA ALA A 105 -10.03 10.29 5.89
C ALA A 105 -11.47 9.98 6.34
N ALA A 106 -11.81 8.70 6.54
CA ALA A 106 -13.13 8.29 7.02
C ALA A 106 -13.42 8.83 8.44
N ARG A 107 -12.43 8.82 9.33
CA ARG A 107 -12.55 9.40 10.68
C ARG A 107 -12.73 10.92 10.63
N LEU A 108 -12.00 11.62 9.76
CA LEU A 108 -12.17 13.06 9.54
C LEU A 108 -13.54 13.40 8.95
N GLU A 109 -14.06 12.59 8.03
CA GLU A 109 -15.40 12.79 7.46
C GLU A 109 -16.50 12.60 8.52
N LEU A 110 -16.35 11.60 9.41
CA LEU A 110 -17.25 11.40 10.54
C LEU A 110 -17.21 12.59 11.51
N LEU A 111 -16.02 13.07 11.82
CA LEU A 111 -15.83 14.25 12.66
C LEU A 111 -16.48 15.49 12.03
N ALA A 112 -16.27 15.72 10.74
CA ALA A 112 -16.89 16.84 10.02
C ALA A 112 -18.43 16.77 10.07
N LYS A 113 -19.02 15.57 9.96
CA LYS A 113 -20.46 15.36 10.14
C LYS A 113 -20.94 15.66 11.56
N LYS A 114 -20.15 15.30 12.58
CA LYS A 114 -20.45 15.66 13.99
C LYS A 114 -20.42 17.16 14.19
N ILE A 115 -19.36 17.85 13.74
CA ILE A 115 -19.22 19.31 13.82
C ILE A 115 -20.40 20.01 13.14
N ARG A 116 -20.83 19.54 11.96
CA ARG A 116 -21.96 20.16 11.24
C ARG A 116 -23.31 20.05 11.97
N ASN A 117 -23.45 19.08 12.88
CA ASN A 117 -24.69 18.83 13.63
C ASN A 117 -24.62 19.31 15.09
N VAL A 118 -23.51 19.91 15.51
CA VAL A 118 -23.34 20.46 16.86
C VAL A 118 -24.37 21.56 17.12
N LYS A 119 -24.99 21.51 18.30
CA LYS A 119 -25.93 22.56 18.76
C LYS A 119 -25.44 23.33 19.97
N THR A 120 -24.39 22.84 20.64
CA THR A 120 -23.91 23.37 21.93
C THR A 120 -22.38 23.55 21.94
N GLU A 121 -21.87 24.56 22.62
CA GLU A 121 -20.43 24.84 22.75
C GLU A 121 -19.64 23.66 23.36
N CYS A 122 -20.22 22.92 24.31
CA CYS A 122 -19.60 21.71 24.88
C CYS A 122 -19.41 20.58 23.85
N GLU A 123 -20.33 20.44 22.89
CA GLU A 123 -20.20 19.43 21.83
C GLU A 123 -19.15 19.84 20.79
N LEU A 124 -18.95 21.15 20.61
CA LEU A 124 -17.87 21.69 19.78
C LEU A 124 -16.49 21.42 20.41
N ASP A 125 -16.33 21.67 21.71
CA ASP A 125 -15.08 21.38 22.43
C ASP A 125 -14.72 19.88 22.38
N ALA A 126 -15.73 19.00 22.53
CA ALA A 126 -15.54 17.56 22.39
C ALA A 126 -15.12 17.15 20.97
N CYS A 127 -15.64 17.79 19.93
CA CYS A 127 -15.21 17.56 18.55
C CYS A 127 -13.76 18.03 18.31
N ILE A 128 -13.36 19.17 18.88
CA ILE A 128 -11.98 19.69 18.75
C ILE A 128 -10.99 18.73 19.42
N LYS A 129 -11.30 18.19 20.61
CA LYS A 129 -10.47 17.17 21.26
C LYS A 129 -10.37 15.88 20.46
N LEU A 130 -11.47 15.42 19.86
CA LEU A 130 -11.47 14.24 18.98
C LEU A 130 -10.64 14.47 17.71
N HIS A 131 -10.60 15.70 17.19
CA HIS A 131 -9.75 16.07 16.05
C HIS A 131 -8.26 15.93 16.38
N ASP A 132 -7.86 16.45 17.53
CA ASP A 132 -6.47 16.36 18.03
C ASP A 132 -6.05 14.90 18.24
N GLU A 133 -6.96 14.05 18.73
CA GLU A 133 -6.73 12.61 18.90
C GLU A 133 -6.62 11.84 17.56
N ILE A 134 -7.32 12.28 16.50
CA ILE A 134 -7.21 11.66 15.17
C ILE A 134 -5.88 12.00 14.49
N LEU A 135 -5.34 13.18 14.76
CA LEU A 135 -4.12 13.71 14.13
C LEU A 135 -2.83 13.29 14.85
N ARG A 136 -2.93 12.78 16.07
CA ARG A 136 -1.81 12.31 16.90
C ARG A 136 -1.38 10.89 16.55
#